data_AF-A0AAD9XLL5-F1
#
_entry.id   AF-A0AAD9XLL5-F1
#
_cell.length_a   1.000
_cell.length_b   1.000
_cell.length_c   1.000
_cell.angle_alpha   90.00
_cell.angle_beta   90.00
_cell.angle_gamma   90.00
#
_symmetry.space_group_name_H-M   'P 1'
#
loop_
_entity.id
_entity.type
_entity.pdbx_description
1 polymer ?
#
loop_
_entity_poly.entity_id
_entity_poly.type
_entity_poly.pdbx_seq_one_letter_code
_entity_poly.pdbx_strand_id
1 'polypeptide(L)' 'MAQFRRANWSDALLRKHLIDLCLHEANSGFRSRAILKPSAWTRIAERLEKTIGKRLNQK' A
#
# COMPACT_ATOMS: atom_id res chain seq x y z
N MET A 1 14.21 -13.80 17.26
CA MET A 1 13.57 -14.12 15.98
C MET A 1 12.49 -13.09 15.72
N ALA A 2 12.59 -12.30 14.65
CA ALA A 2 11.59 -11.28 14.34
C ALA A 2 10.25 -11.96 14.04
N GLN A 3 9.24 -11.73 14.90
CA GLN A 3 7.89 -12.21 14.65
C GLN A 3 7.33 -11.41 13.47
N PHE A 4 7.42 -11.99 12.27
CA PHE A 4 6.74 -11.44 11.10
C PHE A 4 5.23 -11.54 11.35
N ARG A 5 4.63 -10.46 11.84
CA ARG A 5 3.17 -10.27 11.75
C ARG A 5 2.84 -10.21 10.27
N ARG A 6 2.50 -11.36 9.68
CA ARG A 6 1.99 -11.44 8.31
C ARG A 6 0.88 -10.40 8.19
N ALA A 7 0.98 -9.53 7.18
CA ALA A 7 -0.11 -8.61 6.87
C ALA A 7 -1.38 -9.45 6.69
N ASN A 8 -2.39 -9.18 7.52
CA ASN A 8 -3.68 -9.84 7.39
C ASN A 8 -4.41 -9.23 6.20
N TRP A 9 -4.16 -9.79 5.02
CA TRP A 9 -4.82 -9.34 3.80
C TRP A 9 -6.31 -9.66 3.78
N SER A 10 -6.89 -10.33 4.78
CA SER A 10 -8.32 -10.71 4.76
C SER A 10 -9.27 -9.51 4.69
N ASP A 11 -8.78 -8.31 5.02
CA ASP A 11 -9.55 -7.08 4.89
C ASP A 11 -9.65 -6.63 3.42
N ALA A 12 -10.86 -6.77 2.86
CA ALA A 12 -11.15 -6.42 1.47
C ALA A 12 -10.95 -4.92 1.16
N LEU A 13 -11.18 -4.03 2.13
CA LEU A 13 -10.96 -2.60 1.96
C LEU A 13 -9.46 -2.30 1.85
N LEU A 14 -8.64 -2.97 2.67
CA LEU A 14 -7.18 -2.81 2.67
C LEU A 14 -6.57 -3.33 1.37
N ARG A 15 -7.06 -4.46 0.84
CA ARG A 15 -6.69 -4.96 -0.50
C ARG A 15 -7.08 -3.98 -1.60
N LYS A 16 -8.34 -3.52 -1.61
CA LYS A 16 -8.82 -2.57 -2.62
C LYS A 16 -7.98 -1.30 -2.62
N HIS A 17 -7.70 -0.75 -1.44
CA HIS A 17 -6.91 0.46 -1.31
C HIS A 17 -5.47 0.28 -1.79
N LEU A 18 -4.82 -0.86 -1.51
CA LEU A 18 -3.50 -1.16 -2.05
C LEU A 18 -3.52 -1.17 -3.59
N ILE A 19 -4.50 -1.83 -4.20
CA ILE A 19 -4.63 -1.90 -5.66
C ILE A 19 -4.82 -0.51 -6.26
N ASP A 20 -5.70 0.32 -5.66
CA ASP A 20 -5.93 1.70 -6.09
C ASP A 20 -4.64 2.53 -6.02
N LEU A 21 -3.84 2.38 -4.96
CA LEU A 21 -2.54 3.05 -4.82
C LEU A 21 -1.53 2.58 -5.88
N CYS A 22 -1.46 1.28 -6.15
CA CYS A 22 -0.62 0.73 -7.22
C CYS A 22 -1.00 1.30 -8.60
N LEU A 23 -2.30 1.35 -8.91
CA LEU A 23 -2.80 1.93 -10.15
C LEU A 23 -2.51 3.42 -10.25
N HIS A 24 -2.69 4.16 -9.16
CA HIS A 24 -2.38 5.59 -9.11
C HIS A 24 -0.90 5.88 -9.40
N GLU A 25 0.02 5.17 -8.75
CA GLU A 25 1.46 5.37 -8.98
C GLU A 25 1.88 4.90 -10.39
N ALA A 26 1.29 3.81 -10.90
CA ALA A 26 1.54 3.35 -12.27
C ALA A 26 1.12 4.40 -13.31
N ASN A 27 -0.02 5.06 -13.10
CA ASN A 27 -0.53 6.11 -13.97
C ASN A 27 0.20 7.45 -13.79
N SER A 28 0.80 7.70 -12.63
CA SER A 28 1.53 8.95 -12.31
C SER A 28 2.97 8.99 -12.85
N GLY A 29 3.36 8.04 -13.71
CA GLY A 29 4.71 7.99 -14.29
C GLY A 29 5.77 7.29 -13.43
N PHE A 30 5.37 6.68 -12.30
CA PHE A 30 6.27 5.92 -11.43
C PHE A 30 6.47 4.46 -11.87
N ARG A 31 6.14 4.15 -13.12
CA ARG A 31 6.43 2.85 -13.75
C ARG A 31 7.69 2.91 -14.62
N SER A 32 8.42 1.80 -14.65
CA SER A 32 9.42 1.49 -15.67
C SER A 32 8.88 0.32 -16.49
N ARG A 33 8.49 0.58 -17.75
CA ARG A 33 7.68 -0.33 -18.57
C ARG A 33 6.41 -0.78 -17.83
N ALA A 34 6.34 -2.07 -17.48
CA ALA A 34 5.21 -2.71 -16.82
C ALA A 34 5.39 -2.85 -15.29
N ILE A 35 6.50 -2.34 -14.72
CA ILE A 35 6.86 -2.56 -13.31
C ILE A 35 6.90 -1.23 -12.57
N LEU A 36 6.35 -1.18 -11.35
CA LEU A 36 6.49 -0.03 -10.47
C LEU A 36 7.95 0.14 -10.04
N LYS A 37 8.46 1.38 -10.10
CA LYS A 37 9.81 1.69 -9.60
C LYS A 37 9.89 1.42 -8.09
N PRO A 38 11.07 1.05 -7.55
CA PRO A 38 11.23 0.86 -6.10
C PRO A 38 10.75 2.05 -5.26
N SER A 39 10.96 3.27 -5.73
CA SER A 39 10.48 4.49 -5.07
C SER A 39 8.96 4.60 -4.99
N ALA A 40 8.22 3.98 -5.91
CA ALA A 40 6.76 3.92 -5.86
C ALA A 40 6.30 3.10 -4.65
N TRP A 41 6.98 1.98 -4.35
CA TRP A 41 6.64 1.11 -3.21
C TRP A 41 6.81 1.83 -1.88
N THR A 42 7.85 2.66 -1.73
CA THR A 42 8.02 3.51 -0.55
C THR A 42 6.81 4.42 -0.35
N ARG A 43 6.35 5.11 -1.41
CA ARG A 43 5.19 6.02 -1.35
C ARG A 43 3.88 5.28 -1.08
N ILE A 44 3.71 4.10 -1.66
CA ILE A 44 2.54 3.23 -1.43
C ILE A 44 2.50 2.82 0.04
N ALA A 45 3.63 2.42 0.63
CA ALA A 45 3.72 2.06 2.04
C ALA A 45 3.33 3.24 2.95
N GLU A 46 3.90 4.43 2.74
CA GLU A 46 3.58 5.62 3.54
C GLU A 46 2.09 6.00 3.47
N ARG A 47 1.47 5.90 2.28
CA ARG A 47 0.03 6.18 2.10
C ARG A 47 -0.83 5.11 2.74
N LEU A 48 -0.45 3.84 2.61
CA LEU A 48 -1.16 2.72 3.21
C LEU A 48 -1.13 2.79 4.74
N GLU A 49 0.02 3.10 5.33
CA GLU A 49 0.17 3.30 6.78
C GLU A 49 -0.68 4.46 7.31
N LYS A 50 -0.77 5.58 6.58
CA LYS A 50 -1.65 6.71 6.94
C LYS A 50 -3.13 6.29 6.95
N THR A 51 -3.56 5.50 5.97
CA THR A 51 -4.94 5.02 5.90
C THR A 51 -5.26 3.99 6.98
N ILE A 52 -4.33 3.06 7.25
CA ILE A 52 -4.48 2.06 8.32
C ILE A 52 -4.44 2.71 9.69
N GLY A 53 -3.47 3.61 9.92
CA GLY A 53 -3.36 4.37 11.17
C GLY A 53 -4.61 5.18 11.47
N LYS A 54 -5.28 5.73 10.45
CA LYS A 54 -6.61 6.35 10.59
C LYS A 54 -7.70 5.34 10.97
N ARG A 55 -7.75 4.15 10.37
CA ARG A 55 -8.73 3.10 10.73
C ARG A 55 -8.52 2.55 12.14
N LEU A 56 -7.28 2.39 12.60
CA LEU A 56 -6.97 1.93 13.96
C LEU A 56 -7.28 2.97 15.04
N ASN A 57 -7.33 4.26 14.68
CA ASN A 57 -7.71 5.36 15.58
C ASN A 57 -9.22 5.64 15.62
N GLN A 58 -10.04 4.91 14.86
CA GLN A 58 -11.49 4.97 15.03
C GLN A 58 -11.85 4.15 16.28
N LYS A 59 -11.88 4.83 17.43
CA LYS A 59 -12.51 4.35 18.68
C LYS A 59 -14.01 4.16 18.50
#